data_AF-I3U9Z4-F1
#
_entry.id   AF-I3U9Z4-F1
#
_cell.length_a   1.000
_cell.length_b   1.000
_cell.length_c   1.000
_cell.angle_alpha   90.00
_cell.angle_beta   90.00
_cell.angle_gamma   90.00
#
_symmetry.space_group_name_H-M   'P 1'
#
loop_
_entity.id
_entity.type
_entity.pdbx_description
1 polymer ?
#
loop_
_entity_poly.entity_id
_entity_poly.type
_entity_poly.pdbx_seq_one_letter_code
_entity_poly.pdbx_strand_id
1 'polypeptide(L)'
;MMRQLSSTKTIVATSLVLVSLLSGCQALDEMEADGYRKQCATLGIQPGSPHFDQCMLQQQALSEEETERSLDRIQRDDAAKHRK
;
A
#
# COMPACT_ATOMS: atom_id res chain seq x y z
N MET A 1 41.08 14.43 34.90
CA MET A 1 40.11 15.35 34.26
C MET A 1 39.84 14.83 32.86
N MET A 2 38.63 14.34 32.57
CA MET A 2 38.00 14.27 31.23
C MET A 2 36.60 13.66 31.40
N ARG A 3 35.57 14.50 31.28
CA ARG A 3 34.14 14.16 31.34
C ARG A 3 33.68 13.72 29.95
N GLN A 4 33.36 12.44 29.78
CA GLN A 4 32.65 11.90 28.62
C GLN A 4 31.14 12.11 28.81
N LEU A 5 30.61 13.19 28.25
CA LEU A 5 29.17 13.50 28.21
C LEU A 5 28.82 13.98 26.79
N SER A 6 28.90 13.12 25.78
CA SER A 6 28.39 13.45 24.43
C SER A 6 28.31 12.23 23.51
N SER A 7 27.42 11.26 23.78
CA SER A 7 27.17 10.17 22.81
C SER A 7 25.75 9.59 22.83
N THR A 8 24.78 10.28 23.44
CA THR A 8 23.38 9.81 23.52
C THR A 8 22.40 10.67 22.72
N LYS A 9 22.77 11.90 22.35
CA LYS A 9 21.87 12.81 21.60
C LYS A 9 21.77 12.49 20.11
N THR A 10 22.80 11.91 19.52
CA THR A 10 22.86 11.64 18.07
C THR A 10 22.08 10.40 17.65
N ILE A 11 21.88 9.43 18.56
CA ILE A 11 21.20 8.17 18.26
C ILE A 11 19.67 8.36 18.20
N VAL A 12 19.12 9.31 18.95
CA VAL A 12 17.67 9.56 19.02
C VAL A 12 17.15 10.27 17.75
N ALA A 13 17.98 11.07 17.09
CA ALA A 13 17.56 11.84 15.91
C ALA A 13 17.40 10.97 14.65
N THR A 14 18.21 9.92 14.50
CA THR A 14 18.18 9.03 13.31
C THR A 14 17.06 7.99 13.38
N SER A 15 16.64 7.56 14.57
CA SER A 15 15.56 6.59 14.74
C SER A 15 14.17 7.17 14.44
N LEU A 16 13.97 8.47 14.66
CA LEU A 16 12.70 9.16 14.40
C LEU A 16 12.35 9.28 12.90
N VAL A 17 13.36 9.31 12.02
CA VAL A 17 13.16 9.41 10.55
C VAL A 17 12.75 8.07 9.95
N LEU A 18 13.18 6.95 10.53
CA LEU A 18 12.84 5.61 10.04
C LEU A 18 11.39 5.22 10.37
N VAL A 19 10.87 5.67 11.51
CA VAL A 19 9.48 5.34 11.93
C VAL A 19 8.44 5.98 11.02
N SER A 20 8.68 7.18 10.51
CA SER A 20 7.74 7.87 9.61
C SER A 20 7.63 7.26 8.22
N LEU A 21 8.63 6.49 7.76
CA LEU A 21 8.58 5.76 6.49
C LEU A 21 7.63 4.55 6.53
N LEU A 22 7.47 3.89 7.67
CA LEU A 22 6.57 2.73 7.79
C LEU A 22 5.09 3.11 7.92
N SER A 23 4.78 4.34 8.34
CA SER A 23 3.39 4.82 8.39
C SER A 23 2.78 5.05 7.00
N GLY A 24 3.60 5.19 5.95
CA GLY A 24 3.13 5.38 4.58
C GLY A 24 2.48 4.13 3.97
N CYS A 25 2.90 2.93 4.37
CA CYS A 25 2.36 1.69 3.80
C CYS A 25 0.94 1.40 4.29
N GLN A 26 0.67 1.63 5.59
CA GLN A 26 -0.65 1.34 6.18
C GLN A 26 -1.73 2.32 5.71
N ALA A 27 -1.36 3.56 5.40
CA ALA A 27 -2.30 4.55 4.86
C ALA A 27 -2.80 4.19 3.46
N LEU A 28 -1.97 3.49 2.66
CA LEU A 28 -2.34 3.08 1.32
C LEU A 28 -3.39 1.96 1.34
N ASP A 29 -3.19 0.97 2.22
CA ASP A 29 -4.13 -0.13 2.43
C ASP A 29 -5.51 0.37 2.89
N GLU A 30 -5.53 1.36 3.79
CA GLU A 30 -6.78 1.93 4.31
C GLU A 30 -7.54 2.74 3.24
N MET A 31 -6.82 3.49 2.41
CA MET A 31 -7.40 4.20 1.27
C MET A 31 -7.99 3.25 0.21
N GLU A 32 -7.32 2.14 -0.07
CA GLU A 32 -7.76 1.15 -1.04
C GLU A 32 -9.01 0.40 -0.55
N ALA A 33 -9.00 -0.02 0.71
CA ALA A 33 -10.17 -0.64 1.36
C ALA A 33 -11.40 0.28 1.33
N ASP A 34 -11.23 1.58 1.55
CA ASP A 34 -12.31 2.57 1.40
C ASP A 34 -12.80 2.72 -0.05
N GLY A 35 -11.90 2.55 -1.02
CA GLY A 35 -12.24 2.48 -2.44
C GLY A 35 -13.20 1.31 -2.73
N TYR A 36 -12.87 0.11 -2.26
CA TYR A 36 -13.73 -1.07 -2.42
C TYR A 36 -15.08 -0.89 -1.73
N ARG A 37 -15.09 -0.35 -0.49
CA ARG A 37 -16.33 -0.07 0.26
C ARG A 37 -17.26 0.84 -0.54
N LYS A 38 -16.74 1.91 -1.14
CA LYS A 38 -17.51 2.84 -1.99
C LYS A 38 -18.04 2.16 -3.25
N GLN A 39 -17.24 1.31 -3.89
CA GLN A 39 -17.67 0.57 -5.08
C GLN A 39 -18.83 -0.38 -4.76
N CYS A 40 -18.72 -1.16 -3.68
CA CYS A 40 -19.79 -2.05 -3.22
C CYS A 40 -21.07 -1.27 -2.84
N ALA A 41 -20.94 -0.13 -2.16
CA ALA A 41 -22.07 0.74 -1.85
C ALA A 41 -22.72 1.35 -3.10
N THR A 42 -21.93 1.70 -4.13
CA THR A 42 -22.43 2.23 -5.42
C THR A 42 -23.25 1.20 -6.17
N LEU A 43 -22.91 -0.09 -6.03
CA LEU A 43 -23.69 -1.21 -6.55
C LEU A 43 -24.99 -1.48 -5.75
N GLY A 44 -25.27 -0.68 -4.71
CA GLY A 44 -26.44 -0.83 -3.85
C GLY A 44 -26.31 -1.95 -2.83
N ILE A 45 -25.13 -2.53 -2.65
CA ILE A 45 -24.89 -3.60 -1.69
C ILE A 45 -24.74 -3.00 -0.30
N GLN A 46 -25.52 -3.48 0.65
CA GLN A 46 -25.65 -2.85 1.95
C GLN A 46 -24.49 -3.27 2.88
N PRO A 47 -23.78 -2.32 3.52
CA PRO A 47 -22.71 -2.63 4.47
C PRO A 47 -23.20 -3.53 5.61
N GLY A 48 -22.36 -4.48 6.02
CA GLY A 48 -22.68 -5.45 7.07
C GLY A 48 -23.54 -6.64 6.62
N SER A 49 -23.83 -6.75 5.31
CA SER A 49 -24.45 -7.95 4.74
C SER A 49 -23.39 -8.92 4.20
N PRO A 50 -23.67 -10.23 4.15
CA PRO A 50 -22.74 -11.21 3.55
C PRO A 50 -22.38 -10.91 2.09
N HIS A 51 -23.31 -10.29 1.34
CA HIS A 51 -23.06 -9.87 -0.04
C HIS A 51 -22.07 -8.71 -0.13
N PHE A 52 -21.99 -7.86 0.90
CA PHE A 52 -21.01 -6.79 0.96
C PHE A 52 -19.61 -7.35 1.13
N ASP A 53 -19.44 -8.33 2.02
CA ASP A 53 -18.16 -9.00 2.24
C ASP A 53 -17.68 -9.72 0.96
N GLN A 54 -18.61 -10.40 0.27
CA GLN A 54 -18.30 -11.03 -1.01
C GLN A 54 -17.92 -10.00 -2.08
N CYS A 55 -18.62 -8.87 -2.14
CA CYS A 55 -18.27 -7.78 -3.05
C CYS A 55 -16.88 -7.23 -2.74
N MET A 56 -16.55 -6.99 -1.46
CA MET A 56 -15.23 -6.51 -1.05
C MET A 56 -14.12 -7.44 -1.52
N LEU A 57 -14.28 -8.75 -1.31
CA LEU A 57 -13.33 -9.77 -1.78
C LEU A 57 -13.21 -9.78 -3.31
N GLN A 58 -14.33 -9.63 -4.01
CA GLN A 58 -14.33 -9.58 -5.47
C GLN A 58 -13.60 -8.33 -6.00
N GLN A 59 -13.83 -7.17 -5.39
CA GLN A 59 -13.17 -5.93 -5.80
C GLN A 59 -11.67 -5.97 -5.55
N GLN A 60 -11.24 -6.55 -4.43
CA GLN A 60 -9.83 -6.80 -4.17
C GLN A 60 -9.20 -7.69 -5.25
N ALA A 61 -9.83 -8.83 -5.58
CA ALA A 61 -9.31 -9.74 -6.61
C ALA A 61 -9.23 -9.08 -7.99
N LEU A 62 -10.19 -8.22 -8.35
CA LEU A 62 -10.16 -7.47 -9.61
C LEU A 62 -9.02 -6.44 -9.66
N SER A 63 -8.75 -5.75 -8.55
CA SER A 63 -7.63 -4.80 -8.43
C SER A 63 -6.27 -5.49 -8.54
N GLU A 64 -6.12 -6.64 -7.88
CA GLU A 64 -4.91 -7.47 -7.97
C GLU A 64 -4.69 -7.94 -9.41
N GLU A 65 -5.73 -8.44 -10.09
CA GLU A 65 -5.64 -8.86 -11.49
C GLU A 65 -5.27 -7.70 -12.43
N GLU A 66 -5.84 -6.51 -12.21
CA GLU A 66 -5.49 -5.32 -12.99
C GLU A 66 -4.03 -4.93 -12.81
N THR A 67 -3.55 -4.97 -11.56
CA THR A 67 -2.15 -4.66 -11.21
C THR A 67 -1.21 -5.63 -11.90
N GLU A 68 -1.44 -6.94 -11.77
CA GLU A 68 -0.62 -7.97 -12.44
C GLU A 68 -0.63 -7.79 -13.96
N ARG A 69 -1.80 -7.54 -14.55
CA ARG A 69 -1.91 -7.30 -15.99
C ARG A 69 -1.16 -6.02 -16.42
N SER A 70 -1.11 -5.00 -15.57
CA SER A 70 -0.32 -3.79 -15.82
C SER A 70 1.18 -4.09 -15.79
N LEU A 71 1.63 -4.82 -14.78
CA LEU A 71 3.03 -5.25 -14.64
C LEU A 71 3.50 -6.12 -15.81
N ASP A 72 2.65 -7.03 -16.28
CA ASP A 72 2.92 -7.85 -17.46
C ASP A 72 3.16 -7.01 -18.72
N ARG A 73 2.40 -5.93 -18.91
CA ARG A 73 2.61 -5.01 -20.04
C ARG A 73 3.94 -4.28 -19.93
N ILE A 74 4.26 -3.75 -18.74
CA ILE A 74 5.51 -3.04 -18.48
C ILE A 74 6.71 -3.96 -18.73
N GLN A 75 6.67 -5.19 -18.22
CA GLN A 75 7.73 -6.18 -18.41
C GLN A 75 7.96 -6.50 -19.89
N ARG A 76 6.88 -6.64 -20.67
CA ARG A 76 6.99 -6.88 -22.12
C ARG A 76 7.59 -5.70 -22.86
N ASP A 77 7.16 -4.48 -22.53
CA ASP A 77 7.67 -3.26 -23.13
C ASP A 77 9.15 -3.05 -22.83
N ASP A 78 9.57 -3.31 -21.59
CA ASP A 78 10.97 -3.19 -21.19
C ASP A 78 11.83 -4.29 -21.82
N ALA A 79 11.34 -5.53 -21.88
CA ALA A 79 12.02 -6.60 -22.62
C ALA A 79 12.18 -6.27 -24.12
N ALA A 80 11.20 -5.59 -24.72
CA ALA A 80 11.29 -5.14 -26.12
C ALA A 80 12.30 -3.99 -26.30
N LYS A 81 12.39 -3.05 -25.35
CA LYS A 81 13.40 -1.98 -25.37
C LYS A 81 14.82 -2.55 -25.23
N HIS A 82 15.03 -3.53 -24.37
CA HIS A 82 16.35 -4.14 -24.14
C HIS A 82 16.86 -5.02 -25.29
N ARG A 83 16.00 -5.37 -26.26
CA ARG A 83 16.38 -6.13 -27.47
C ARG A 83 16.72 -5.24 -28.68
N LYS A 84 16.57 -3.92 -28.58
CA LYS A 84 16.99 -2.94 -29.60
C LYS A 84 18.35 -2.35 -29.27
#